data_AF-A0A5M3N2P7-F1
#
_entry.id   AF-A0A5M3N2P7-F1
#
_cell.length_a   1.000
_cell.length_b   1.000
_cell.length_c   1.000
_cell.angle_alpha   90.00
_cell.angle_beta   90.00
_cell.angle_gamma   90.00
#
_symmetry.space_group_name_H-M   'P 1'
#
loop_
_entity.id
_entity.type
_entity.pdbx_description
1 polymer ?
#
loop_
_entity_poly.entity_id
_entity_poly.type
_entity_poly.pdbx_seq_one_letter_code
_entity_poly.pdbx_strand_id
1 'polypeptide(L)'
;MSQEKARNYLDRELRKLDGDWKKRSVPSTAAATLAQYLDRAQRLLEFTLQMPPTGSWAWMRMDFLLRLMGDALKSVPKYPCPPLSVSSDANGENSVLTKLLAFLDALDRGWLAVLRGQTWDVERGEGVDAMDVDTGTGTSTAGKMSQTERTRLRSMLFSDTTPLEAWLMGESESGLSEGADSGERAIALERLGLNDLFSRTLGELEVLSGVVVSQGSEAKMS
;
A
#
# COMPACT_ATOMS: atom_id res chain seq x y z
N MET A 1 6.36 -24.53 2.46
CA MET A 1 6.57 -23.87 3.77
C MET A 1 5.30 -24.03 4.60
N SER A 2 5.36 -24.34 5.90
CA SER A 2 4.14 -24.43 6.73
C SER A 2 3.65 -23.03 7.15
N GLN A 3 2.35 -22.90 7.46
CA GLN A 3 1.74 -21.62 7.87
C GLN A 3 2.40 -21.02 9.11
N GLU A 4 2.72 -21.85 10.10
CA GLU A 4 3.42 -21.41 11.31
C GLU A 4 4.82 -20.87 11.01
N LYS A 5 5.57 -21.54 10.12
CA LYS A 5 6.89 -21.07 9.69
C LYS A 5 6.80 -19.74 8.94
N ALA A 6 5.81 -19.58 8.07
CA ALA A 6 5.55 -18.33 7.36
C ALA A 6 5.21 -17.19 8.33
N ARG A 7 4.39 -17.46 9.35
CA ARG A 7 4.00 -16.47 10.37
C ARG A 7 5.20 -16.03 11.18
N ASN A 8 5.98 -17.00 11.69
CA ASN A 8 7.18 -16.72 12.46
C ASN A 8 8.23 -15.95 11.64
N TYR A 9 8.32 -16.24 10.33
CA TYR A 9 9.16 -15.47 9.43
C TYR A 9 8.67 -14.01 9.32
N LEU A 10 7.41 -13.79 8.95
CA LEU A 10 6.85 -12.46 8.75
C LEU A 10 6.86 -11.61 10.03
N ASP A 11 6.49 -12.17 11.17
CA ASP A 11 6.54 -11.47 12.46
C ASP A 11 7.96 -11.04 12.82
N ARG A 12 8.94 -11.91 12.58
CA ARG A 12 10.34 -11.59 12.83
C ARG A 12 10.83 -10.49 11.89
N GLU A 13 10.54 -10.59 10.61
CA GLU A 13 11.03 -9.62 9.64
C GLU A 13 10.34 -8.25 9.76
N LEU A 14 9.04 -8.19 10.08
CA LEU A 14 8.37 -6.92 10.42
C LEU A 14 8.96 -6.29 11.70
N ARG A 15 9.22 -7.08 12.75
CA ARG A 15 9.87 -6.56 13.97
C ARG A 15 11.27 -6.06 13.70
N LYS A 16 12.03 -6.74 12.83
CA LYS A 16 13.36 -6.25 12.41
C LYS A 16 13.24 -4.96 11.61
N LEU A 17 12.27 -4.86 10.70
CA LEU A 17 12.04 -3.65 9.92
C LEU A 17 11.75 -2.45 10.83
N ASP A 18 10.80 -2.59 11.77
CA ASP A 18 10.48 -1.56 12.78
C ASP A 18 11.69 -1.23 13.67
N GLY A 19 12.43 -2.26 14.13
CA GLY A 19 13.62 -2.09 14.95
C GLY A 19 14.74 -1.34 14.23
N ASP A 20 14.99 -1.66 12.96
CA ASP A 20 16.00 -0.99 12.14
C ASP A 20 15.56 0.43 11.78
N TRP A 21 14.27 0.65 11.48
CA TRP A 21 13.70 1.98 11.24
C TRP A 21 13.81 2.89 12.48
N LYS A 22 13.53 2.38 13.68
CA LYS A 22 13.72 3.14 14.94
C LYS A 22 15.16 3.54 15.17
N LYS A 23 16.11 2.74 14.66
CA LYS A 23 17.55 2.96 14.75
C LYS A 23 18.13 3.59 13.49
N ARG A 24 17.31 4.15 12.60
CA ARG A 24 17.75 4.70 11.30
C ARG A 24 18.82 5.78 11.38
N SER A 25 18.97 6.46 12.52
CA SER A 25 20.06 7.40 12.78
C SER A 25 21.44 6.74 12.89
N VAL A 26 21.49 5.41 13.05
CA VAL A 26 22.71 4.61 13.05
C VAL A 26 22.98 4.11 11.62
N PRO A 27 24.07 4.56 10.96
CA PRO A 27 24.32 4.26 9.55
C PRO A 27 24.48 2.76 9.21
N SER A 28 24.79 1.92 10.20
CA SER A 28 24.94 0.47 10.01
C SER A 28 23.62 -0.30 9.97
N THR A 29 22.48 0.36 10.14
CA THR A 29 21.17 -0.30 10.12
C THR A 29 20.69 -0.55 8.70
N ALA A 30 19.99 -1.67 8.51
CA ALA A 30 19.45 -2.06 7.20
C ALA A 30 18.19 -1.28 6.77
N ALA A 31 17.90 -0.15 7.44
CA ALA A 31 16.81 0.77 7.12
C ALA A 31 17.24 2.23 7.38
N ALA A 32 18.54 2.54 7.25
CA ALA A 32 19.08 3.88 7.48
C ALA A 32 18.54 4.90 6.47
N THR A 33 18.27 4.47 5.23
CA THR A 33 17.69 5.30 4.17
C THR A 33 16.30 4.83 3.76
N LEU A 34 15.52 5.74 3.16
CA LEU A 34 14.19 5.42 2.62
C LEU A 34 14.27 4.31 1.56
N ALA A 35 15.27 4.34 0.68
CA ALA A 35 15.46 3.30 -0.34
C ALA A 35 15.66 1.91 0.29
N GLN A 36 16.50 1.81 1.33
CA GLN A 36 16.75 0.54 2.03
C GLN A 36 15.50 0.02 2.76
N TYR A 37 14.71 0.94 3.35
CA TYR A 37 13.43 0.60 3.97
C TYR A 37 12.46 0.05 2.92
N LEU A 38 12.29 0.75 1.79
CA LEU A 38 11.39 0.36 0.70
C LEU A 38 11.77 -1.00 0.10
N ASP A 39 13.06 -1.25 -0.16
CA ASP A 39 13.53 -2.54 -0.69
C ASP A 39 13.21 -3.71 0.27
N ARG A 40 13.10 -3.46 1.57
CA ARG A 40 12.71 -4.47 2.56
C ARG A 40 11.19 -4.60 2.70
N ALA A 41 10.49 -3.48 2.76
CA ALA A 41 9.03 -3.45 2.80
C ALA A 41 8.45 -4.14 1.55
N GLN A 42 9.01 -3.89 0.37
CA GLN A 42 8.63 -4.51 -0.89
C GLN A 42 8.79 -6.03 -0.85
N ARG A 43 9.90 -6.56 -0.32
CA ARG A 43 10.09 -8.01 -0.17
C ARG A 43 9.07 -8.65 0.76
N LEU A 44 8.70 -7.96 1.83
CA LEU A 44 7.64 -8.42 2.74
C LEU A 44 6.26 -8.36 2.10
N LEU A 45 6.00 -7.33 1.29
CA LEU A 45 4.78 -7.21 0.49
C LEU A 45 4.66 -8.40 -0.47
N GLU A 46 5.66 -8.63 -1.32
CA GLU A 46 5.67 -9.71 -2.30
C GLU A 46 5.49 -11.08 -1.64
N PHE A 47 6.23 -11.35 -0.56
CA PHE A 47 6.08 -12.59 0.20
C PHE A 47 4.66 -12.74 0.77
N THR A 48 4.08 -11.65 1.28
CA THR A 48 2.72 -11.65 1.83
C THR A 48 1.69 -11.93 0.73
N LEU A 49 1.86 -11.32 -0.45
CA LEU A 49 0.93 -11.47 -1.57
C LEU A 49 0.99 -12.85 -2.22
N GLN A 50 2.16 -13.51 -2.20
CA GLN A 50 2.32 -14.90 -2.67
C GLN A 50 1.64 -15.94 -1.77
N MET A 51 1.13 -15.57 -0.58
CA MET A 51 0.37 -16.50 0.24
C MET A 51 -0.98 -16.86 -0.42
N PRO A 52 -1.43 -18.13 -0.29
CA PRO A 52 -2.70 -18.56 -0.88
C PRO A 52 -3.89 -17.69 -0.42
N PRO A 53 -4.83 -17.34 -1.31
CA PRO A 53 -5.99 -16.53 -0.95
C PRO A 53 -7.12 -17.33 -0.28
N THR A 54 -6.84 -18.55 0.20
CA THR A 54 -7.85 -19.48 0.73
C THR A 54 -7.62 -19.84 2.20
N GLY A 55 -8.71 -20.15 2.90
CA GLY A 55 -8.68 -20.63 4.29
C GLY A 55 -7.97 -19.70 5.27
N SER A 56 -7.16 -20.28 6.15
CA SER A 56 -6.40 -19.56 7.19
C SER A 56 -5.26 -18.69 6.64
N TRP A 57 -4.83 -18.92 5.40
CA TRP A 57 -3.81 -18.11 4.72
C TRP A 57 -4.36 -16.75 4.29
N ALA A 58 -5.62 -16.69 3.86
CA ALA A 58 -6.28 -15.44 3.47
C ALA A 58 -6.30 -14.42 4.62
N TRP A 59 -6.69 -14.87 5.82
CA TRP A 59 -6.67 -14.03 7.02
C TRP A 59 -5.26 -13.56 7.38
N MET A 60 -4.28 -14.46 7.26
CA MET A 60 -2.89 -14.13 7.54
C MET A 60 -2.33 -13.10 6.54
N ARG A 61 -2.65 -13.26 5.25
CA ARG A 61 -2.31 -12.28 4.20
C ARG A 61 -2.87 -10.91 4.53
N MET A 62 -4.12 -10.84 4.97
CA MET A 62 -4.77 -9.60 5.38
C MET A 62 -4.14 -8.97 6.62
N ASP A 63 -3.90 -9.73 7.70
CA ASP A 63 -3.29 -9.21 8.94
C ASP A 63 -1.90 -8.63 8.68
N PHE A 64 -1.05 -9.36 7.94
CA PHE A 64 0.30 -8.89 7.63
C PHE A 64 0.28 -7.68 6.69
N LEU A 65 -0.64 -7.62 5.73
CA LEU A 65 -0.77 -6.47 4.84
C LEU A 65 -1.26 -5.22 5.59
N LEU A 66 -2.21 -5.35 6.52
CA LEU A 66 -2.63 -4.25 7.42
C LEU A 66 -1.44 -3.70 8.23
N ARG A 67 -0.62 -4.60 8.77
CA ARG A 67 0.52 -4.22 9.60
C ARG A 67 1.62 -3.55 8.79
N LEU A 68 1.94 -4.11 7.61
CA LEU A 68 2.94 -3.55 6.71
C LEU A 68 2.53 -2.17 6.20
N MET A 69 1.28 -2.01 5.76
CA MET A 69 0.73 -0.72 5.33
C MET A 69 0.78 0.31 6.45
N GLY A 70 0.26 -0.05 7.63
CA GLY A 70 0.23 0.85 8.77
C GLY A 70 1.62 1.26 9.25
N ASP A 71 2.62 0.37 9.14
CA ASP A 71 4.02 0.72 9.42
C ASP A 71 4.58 1.65 8.34
N ALA A 72 4.41 1.31 7.06
CA ALA A 72 4.93 2.10 5.95
C ALA A 72 4.40 3.53 5.94
N LEU A 73 3.08 3.72 6.06
CA LEU A 73 2.45 5.04 6.09
C LEU A 73 2.93 5.90 7.28
N LYS A 74 3.32 5.29 8.40
CA LYS A 74 3.83 6.00 9.59
C LYS A 74 5.33 6.24 9.57
N SER A 75 6.08 5.38 8.88
CA SER A 75 7.54 5.35 8.91
C SER A 75 8.14 6.12 7.74
N VAL A 76 7.55 6.05 6.55
CA VAL A 76 8.01 6.72 5.33
C VAL A 76 8.11 8.24 5.51
N PRO A 77 7.09 8.96 6.03
CA PRO A 77 7.15 10.41 6.19
C PRO A 77 8.23 10.91 7.18
N LYS A 78 8.86 9.99 7.93
CA LYS A 78 9.90 10.30 8.92
C LYS A 78 11.32 10.16 8.36
N TYR A 79 11.44 9.88 7.07
CA TYR A 79 12.69 10.01 6.31
C TYR A 79 12.80 11.39 5.66
N PRO A 80 14.01 11.84 5.29
CA PRO A 80 14.17 13.01 4.43
C PRO A 80 13.37 12.85 3.15
N CYS A 81 12.58 13.88 2.80
CA CYS A 81 11.78 13.87 1.59
C CYS A 81 12.68 13.83 0.35
N PRO A 82 12.48 12.88 -0.59
CA PRO A 82 13.29 12.81 -1.79
C PRO A 82 13.05 14.04 -2.68
N PRO A 83 14.07 14.51 -3.41
CA PRO A 83 13.89 15.61 -4.37
C PRO A 83 12.94 15.17 -5.49
N LEU A 84 12.09 16.10 -5.95
CA LEU A 84 11.17 15.84 -7.07
C LEU A 84 11.85 15.91 -8.43
N SER A 85 13.09 16.39 -8.48
CA SER A 85 13.87 16.36 -9.71
C SER A 85 14.08 14.92 -10.13
N VAL A 86 13.27 14.46 -11.08
CA VAL A 86 13.61 13.36 -11.97
C VAL A 86 14.73 13.91 -12.87
N SER A 87 15.91 14.16 -12.31
CA SER A 87 17.06 14.45 -13.14
C SER A 87 17.20 13.22 -14.02
N SER A 88 17.00 13.45 -15.31
CA SER A 88 17.11 12.46 -16.37
C SER A 88 18.59 12.11 -16.50
N ASP A 89 19.17 11.56 -15.44
CA ASP A 89 20.43 10.87 -15.47
C ASP A 89 20.22 9.78 -16.51
N ALA A 90 21.11 9.70 -17.51
CA ALA A 90 20.93 8.97 -18.77
C ALA A 90 20.67 7.45 -18.64
N ASN A 91 20.49 6.94 -17.42
CA ASN A 91 20.12 5.57 -17.10
C ASN A 91 18.68 5.39 -16.61
N GLY A 92 17.86 6.44 -16.44
CA GLY A 92 16.39 6.38 -16.31
C GLY A 92 15.79 5.54 -15.16
N GLU A 93 16.59 4.83 -14.38
CA GLU A 93 16.16 3.85 -13.40
C GLU A 93 16.53 4.32 -11.99
N ASN A 94 15.55 4.29 -11.08
CA ASN A 94 15.73 4.27 -9.62
C ASN A 94 15.95 5.60 -8.88
N SER A 95 15.20 6.66 -9.20
CA SER A 95 14.99 7.69 -8.18
C SER A 95 14.27 7.07 -6.95
N VAL A 96 14.62 7.50 -5.74
CA VAL A 96 13.97 7.01 -4.51
C VAL A 96 12.47 7.32 -4.52
N LEU A 97 12.06 8.43 -5.15
CA LEU A 97 10.66 8.78 -5.36
C LEU A 97 9.96 7.75 -6.26
N THR A 98 10.56 7.36 -7.39
CA THR A 98 10.02 6.32 -8.27
C THR A 98 9.85 4.99 -7.53
N LYS A 99 10.82 4.60 -6.69
CA LYS A 99 10.71 3.41 -5.84
C LYS A 99 9.54 3.51 -4.86
N LEU A 100 9.35 4.67 -4.23
CA LEU A 100 8.23 4.89 -3.31
C LEU A 100 6.89 4.77 -4.04
N LEU A 101 6.74 5.41 -5.19
CA LEU A 101 5.52 5.36 -5.99
C LEU A 101 5.21 3.93 -6.46
N ALA A 102 6.23 3.21 -6.94
CA ALA A 102 6.09 1.82 -7.32
C ALA A 102 5.67 0.93 -6.13
N PHE A 103 6.25 1.15 -4.95
CA PHE A 103 5.85 0.45 -3.73
C PHE A 103 4.40 0.74 -3.34
N LEU A 104 3.96 2.00 -3.40
CA LEU A 104 2.59 2.39 -3.06
C LEU A 104 1.57 1.84 -4.05
N ASP A 105 1.86 1.88 -5.35
CA ASP A 105 1.01 1.27 -6.38
C ASP A 105 0.96 -0.26 -6.23
N ALA A 106 2.08 -0.91 -5.92
CA ALA A 106 2.09 -2.34 -5.59
C ALA A 106 1.28 -2.66 -4.33
N LEU A 107 1.29 -1.77 -3.32
CA LEU A 107 0.47 -1.91 -2.12
C LEU A 107 -1.03 -1.83 -2.45
N ASP A 108 -1.43 -0.88 -3.29
CA ASP A 108 -2.82 -0.75 -3.77
C ASP A 108 -3.27 -1.97 -4.58
N ARG A 109 -2.48 -2.40 -5.56
CA ARG A 109 -2.75 -3.64 -6.33
C ARG A 109 -2.81 -4.86 -5.43
N GLY A 110 -1.90 -4.95 -4.46
CA GLY A 110 -1.85 -6.03 -3.48
C GLY A 110 -3.11 -6.10 -2.63
N TRP A 111 -3.60 -4.94 -2.17
CA TRP A 111 -4.87 -4.84 -1.44
C TRP A 111 -6.06 -5.24 -2.29
N LEU A 112 -6.13 -4.77 -3.53
CA LEU A 112 -7.19 -5.16 -4.46
C LEU A 112 -7.25 -6.69 -4.64
N ALA A 113 -6.08 -7.32 -4.85
CA ALA A 113 -5.97 -8.76 -4.96
C ALA A 113 -6.43 -9.49 -3.68
N VAL A 114 -6.11 -8.94 -2.50
CA VAL A 114 -6.59 -9.49 -1.21
C VAL A 114 -8.10 -9.39 -1.07
N LEU A 115 -8.66 -8.21 -1.36
CA LEU A 115 -10.10 -7.95 -1.24
C LEU A 115 -10.92 -8.85 -2.16
N ARG A 116 -10.40 -9.13 -3.35
CA ARG A 116 -11.02 -10.02 -4.34
C ARG A 116 -10.75 -11.51 -4.11
N GLY A 117 -9.90 -11.87 -3.14
CA GLY A 117 -9.50 -13.26 -2.91
C GLY A 117 -8.69 -13.85 -4.09
N GLN A 118 -7.93 -13.01 -4.79
CA GLN A 118 -7.13 -13.39 -5.95
C GLN A 118 -5.75 -13.90 -5.57
N THR A 119 -5.20 -14.77 -6.41
CA THR A 119 -3.78 -15.13 -6.36
C THR A 119 -2.93 -13.96 -6.89
N TRP A 120 -1.71 -13.82 -6.39
CA TRP A 120 -0.79 -12.79 -6.87
C TRP A 120 0.12 -13.33 -7.95
N ASP A 121 0.14 -12.68 -9.12
CA ASP A 121 1.12 -12.92 -10.17
C ASP A 121 2.33 -11.98 -9.96
N VAL A 122 3.49 -12.59 -9.71
CA VAL A 122 4.74 -11.86 -9.44
C VAL A 122 5.29 -11.20 -10.70
N GLU A 123 5.11 -11.80 -11.88
CA GLU A 123 5.64 -11.28 -13.13
C GLU A 123 4.85 -10.05 -13.58
N ARG A 124 3.53 -10.06 -13.37
CA ARG A 124 2.64 -8.96 -13.72
C ARG A 124 2.47 -7.93 -12.60
N GLY A 125 2.74 -8.33 -11.36
CA GLY A 125 2.48 -7.50 -10.18
C GLY A 125 0.99 -7.20 -10.01
N GLU A 126 0.12 -8.17 -10.26
CA GLU A 126 -1.34 -7.99 -10.17
C GLU A 126 -2.05 -9.21 -9.60
N GLY A 127 -3.28 -9.00 -9.14
CA GLY A 127 -4.18 -10.07 -8.72
C GLY A 127 -4.77 -10.77 -9.95
N VAL A 128 -4.65 -12.09 -9.99
CA VAL A 128 -5.25 -12.94 -11.03
C VAL A 128 -6.27 -13.85 -10.38
N ASP A 129 -7.42 -13.98 -11.02
CA ASP A 129 -8.43 -14.95 -10.60
C ASP A 129 -7.81 -16.34 -10.64
N ALA A 130 -7.83 -17.03 -9.50
CA ALA A 130 -7.39 -18.41 -9.46
C ALA A 130 -8.29 -19.18 -10.42
N MET A 131 -7.72 -19.75 -11.49
CA MET A 131 -8.50 -20.59 -12.40
C MET A 131 -9.18 -21.67 -11.55
N ASP A 132 -10.50 -21.68 -11.62
CA ASP A 132 -11.36 -22.58 -10.86
C ASP A 132 -11.05 -24.01 -11.34
N VAL A 133 -10.16 -24.71 -10.63
CA VAL A 133 -9.90 -26.13 -10.86
C VAL A 133 -11.09 -26.89 -10.28
N ASP A 134 -12.19 -26.85 -11.03
CA ASP A 134 -13.33 -27.76 -11.09
C ASP A 134 -13.57 -28.66 -9.85
N THR A 135 -13.68 -28.06 -8.66
CA THR A 135 -14.21 -28.72 -7.46
C THR A 135 -15.60 -28.22 -7.17
N GLY A 136 -16.55 -28.50 -8.08
CA GLY A 136 -17.95 -28.92 -7.84
C GLY A 136 -18.86 -28.20 -6.82
N THR A 137 -18.43 -27.15 -6.15
CA THR A 137 -19.18 -26.41 -5.14
C THR A 137 -18.79 -24.93 -5.23
N GLY A 138 -19.22 -24.32 -6.33
CA GLY A 138 -19.05 -22.91 -6.63
C GLY A 138 -19.72 -22.01 -5.59
N THR A 139 -18.97 -21.71 -4.54
CA THR A 139 -19.10 -20.46 -3.81
C THR A 139 -17.71 -19.91 -3.74
N SER A 140 -17.42 -18.89 -4.56
CA SER A 140 -16.20 -18.09 -4.45
C SER A 140 -16.06 -17.63 -3.01
N THR A 141 -15.26 -18.33 -2.22
CA THR A 141 -14.87 -17.92 -0.88
C THR A 141 -13.80 -16.83 -1.01
N ALA A 142 -14.08 -15.79 -1.80
CA ALA A 142 -13.45 -14.50 -1.61
C ALA A 142 -13.66 -14.19 -0.12
N GLY A 143 -12.59 -14.35 0.65
CA GLY A 143 -12.62 -14.31 2.10
C GLY A 143 -13.32 -13.03 2.50
N LYS A 144 -14.54 -13.18 3.04
CA LYS A 144 -15.37 -12.07 3.49
C LYS A 144 -14.61 -11.35 4.59
N MET A 145 -13.75 -10.40 4.21
CA MET A 145 -13.15 -9.44 5.12
C MET A 145 -14.28 -8.95 6.01
N SER A 146 -14.11 -9.08 7.33
CA SER A 146 -15.15 -8.66 8.25
C SER A 146 -15.42 -7.16 8.05
N GLN A 147 -16.65 -6.72 8.34
CA GLN A 147 -16.99 -5.30 8.28
C GLN A 147 -16.02 -4.48 9.15
N THR A 148 -15.61 -5.00 10.31
CA THR A 148 -14.61 -4.38 11.18
C THR A 148 -13.27 -4.19 10.51
N GLU A 149 -12.76 -5.22 9.81
CA GLU A 149 -11.50 -5.12 9.07
C GLU A 149 -11.61 -4.10 7.94
N ARG A 150 -12.73 -4.08 7.19
CA ARG A 150 -12.97 -3.08 6.14
C ARG A 150 -12.99 -1.67 6.69
N THR A 151 -13.71 -1.44 7.78
CA THR A 151 -13.74 -0.14 8.47
C THR A 151 -12.35 0.26 8.93
N ARG A 152 -11.55 -0.69 9.45
CA ARG A 152 -10.17 -0.43 9.86
C ARG A 152 -9.28 -0.05 8.68
N LEU A 153 -9.35 -0.78 7.56
CA LEU A 153 -8.59 -0.46 6.35
C LEU A 153 -9.01 0.90 5.78
N ARG A 154 -10.32 1.18 5.71
CA ARG A 154 -10.85 2.47 5.28
C ARG A 154 -10.33 3.61 6.18
N SER A 155 -10.42 3.45 7.49
CA SER A 155 -9.91 4.46 8.44
C SER A 155 -8.41 4.71 8.28
N MET A 156 -7.61 3.66 8.06
CA MET A 156 -6.18 3.77 7.79
C MET A 156 -5.92 4.52 6.49
N LEU A 157 -6.63 4.18 5.41
CA LEU A 157 -6.52 4.83 4.11
C LEU A 157 -6.88 6.32 4.13
N PHE A 158 -7.83 6.74 4.96
CA PHE A 158 -8.18 8.16 5.08
C PHE A 158 -7.30 8.94 6.06
N SER A 159 -6.85 8.30 7.15
CA SER A 159 -6.17 9.03 8.24
C SER A 159 -4.65 8.99 8.10
N ASP A 160 -4.10 7.89 7.59
CA ASP A 160 -2.64 7.66 7.56
C ASP A 160 -2.02 8.06 6.21
N THR A 161 -2.81 8.43 5.20
CA THR A 161 -2.33 8.95 3.90
C THR A 161 -2.08 10.46 3.92
N THR A 162 -2.88 11.25 4.66
CA THR A 162 -2.69 12.70 4.78
C THR A 162 -1.27 13.10 5.21
N PRO A 163 -0.64 12.45 6.20
CA PRO A 163 0.74 12.78 6.57
C PRO A 163 1.76 12.45 5.46
N LEU A 164 1.49 11.42 4.65
CA LEU A 164 2.33 11.05 3.52
C LEU A 164 2.22 12.08 2.39
N GLU A 165 1.00 12.52 2.08
CA GLU A 165 0.74 13.56 1.08
C GLU A 165 1.39 14.89 1.49
N ALA A 166 1.16 15.35 2.73
CA ALA A 166 1.80 16.55 3.26
C ALA A 166 3.33 16.47 3.21
N TRP A 167 3.90 15.31 3.56
CA TRP A 167 5.34 15.08 3.47
C TRP A 167 5.87 15.14 2.03
N LEU A 168 5.14 14.59 1.05
CA LEU A 168 5.49 14.67 -0.37
C LEU A 168 5.43 16.11 -0.90
N MET A 169 4.46 16.89 -0.42
CA MET A 169 4.27 18.32 -0.71
C MET A 169 5.33 19.21 -0.06
N GLY A 170 6.20 18.64 0.78
CA GLY A 170 7.27 19.37 1.47
C GLY A 170 6.80 20.12 2.72
N GLU A 171 5.59 19.84 3.20
CA GLU A 171 4.97 20.48 4.38
C GLU A 171 5.43 19.86 5.71
N SER A 172 6.69 19.41 5.78
CA SER A 172 7.21 18.76 7.00
C SER A 172 7.34 19.77 8.15
N GLU A 173 7.12 19.31 9.39
CA GLU A 173 7.12 20.07 10.65
C GLU A 173 8.38 20.91 10.95
N SER A 174 9.43 20.77 10.14
CA SER A 174 10.60 21.65 10.18
C SER A 174 10.28 22.90 9.36
N GLY A 175 9.63 23.88 9.99
CA GLY A 175 9.10 25.14 9.41
C GLY A 175 10.08 26.08 8.72
N LEU A 176 10.85 25.56 7.76
CA LEU A 176 11.78 26.25 6.87
C LEU A 176 11.58 25.72 5.45
N SER A 177 10.41 25.96 4.86
CA SER A 177 10.21 25.83 3.42
C SER A 177 9.45 27.06 2.92
N GLU A 178 10.14 27.86 2.11
CA GLU A 178 9.60 29.03 1.44
C GLU A 178 8.48 28.59 0.48
N GLY A 179 7.29 29.16 0.64
CA GLY A 179 6.05 28.77 -0.05
C GLY A 179 5.99 28.97 -1.56
N ALA A 180 7.13 29.03 -2.26
CA ALA A 180 7.20 29.11 -3.72
C ALA A 180 7.23 27.74 -4.41
N ASP A 181 7.71 26.68 -3.74
CA ASP A 181 7.91 25.34 -4.34
C ASP A 181 6.67 24.43 -4.25
N SER A 182 5.76 24.67 -3.28
CA SER A 182 4.61 23.78 -3.01
C SER A 182 3.68 23.56 -4.21
N GLY A 183 3.41 24.60 -5.01
CA GLY A 183 2.55 24.51 -6.19
C GLY A 183 3.17 23.71 -7.34
N GLU A 184 4.47 23.88 -7.59
CA GLU A 184 5.19 23.11 -8.61
C GLU A 184 5.30 21.64 -8.20
N ARG A 185 5.53 21.37 -6.91
CA ARG A 185 5.49 20.03 -6.34
C ARG A 185 4.14 19.37 -6.52
N ALA A 186 3.04 20.07 -6.24
CA ALA A 186 1.69 19.55 -6.42
C ALA A 186 1.45 19.06 -7.86
N ILE A 187 1.82 19.89 -8.85
CA ILE A 187 1.67 19.57 -10.28
C ILE A 187 2.56 18.38 -10.66
N ALA A 188 3.79 18.31 -10.14
CA ALA A 188 4.70 17.20 -10.40
C ALA A 188 4.17 15.89 -9.81
N LEU A 189 3.62 15.91 -8.59
CA LEU A 189 3.05 14.74 -7.94
C LEU A 189 1.75 14.29 -8.61
N GLU A 190 0.91 15.23 -9.06
CA GLU A 190 -0.27 14.94 -9.87
C GLU A 190 0.11 14.21 -11.16
N ARG A 191 1.13 14.68 -11.87
CA ARG A 191 1.66 14.02 -13.08
C ARG A 191 2.19 12.61 -12.81
N LEU A 192 2.60 12.34 -11.58
CA LEU A 192 3.08 11.04 -11.12
C LEU A 192 1.96 10.13 -10.59
N GLY A 193 0.69 10.57 -10.62
CA GLY A 193 -0.48 9.76 -10.27
C GLY A 193 -0.76 9.66 -8.77
N LEU A 194 -0.19 10.55 -7.94
CA LEU A 194 -0.41 10.52 -6.49
C LEU A 194 -1.82 10.90 -6.05
N ASN A 195 -2.55 11.68 -6.85
CA ASN A 195 -3.93 12.07 -6.54
C ASN A 195 -4.90 10.87 -6.50
N ASP A 196 -4.51 9.75 -7.11
CA ASP A 196 -5.30 8.52 -7.19
C ASP A 196 -4.76 7.42 -6.26
N LEU A 197 -3.99 7.80 -5.23
CA LEU A 197 -3.40 6.85 -4.28
C LEU A 197 -4.50 6.00 -3.62
N PHE A 198 -4.37 4.68 -3.74
CA PHE A 198 -5.33 3.71 -3.23
C PHE A 198 -6.76 3.81 -3.81
N SER A 199 -6.96 4.53 -4.93
CA SER A 199 -8.27 4.67 -5.57
C SER A 199 -8.91 3.31 -5.91
N ARG A 200 -8.11 2.31 -6.33
CA ARG A 200 -8.59 0.96 -6.66
C ARG A 200 -9.10 0.25 -5.41
N THR A 201 -8.31 0.28 -4.34
CA THR A 201 -8.69 -0.30 -3.05
C THR A 201 -9.92 0.38 -2.46
N LEU A 202 -10.00 1.72 -2.53
CA LEU A 202 -11.15 2.48 -2.03
C LEU A 202 -12.43 2.17 -2.82
N GLY A 203 -12.35 2.13 -4.15
CA GLY A 203 -13.47 1.75 -5.00
C GLY A 203 -13.99 0.34 -4.68
N GLU A 204 -13.09 -0.62 -4.50
CA GLU A 204 -13.47 -1.98 -4.10
C GLU A 204 -14.13 -2.02 -2.70
N LEU A 205 -13.60 -1.26 -1.74
CA LEU A 205 -14.20 -1.16 -0.40
C LEU A 205 -15.61 -0.54 -0.43
N GLU A 206 -15.88 0.38 -1.34
CA GLU A 206 -17.21 0.97 -1.53
C GLU A 206 -18.20 -0.04 -2.09
N VAL A 207 -17.81 -0.77 -3.14
CA VAL A 207 -18.61 -1.88 -3.71
C VAL A 207 -18.93 -2.90 -2.63
N LEU A 208 -17.93 -3.32 -1.84
CA LEU A 208 -18.10 -4.29 -0.76
C LEU A 208 -18.97 -3.78 0.40
N SER A 209 -19.04 -2.46 0.60
CA SER A 209 -19.86 -1.85 1.67
C SER A 209 -21.33 -1.72 1.30
N GLY A 210 -21.70 -1.96 0.04
CA GLY A 210 -23.10 -1.90 -0.42
C GLY A 210 -23.70 -0.49 -0.43
N VAL A 211 -22.87 0.55 -0.25
CA VAL A 211 -23.30 1.94 -0.39
C VAL A 211 -23.27 2.30 -1.87
N VAL A 212 -24.31 1.90 -2.59
CA VAL A 212 -24.60 2.49 -3.90
C VAL A 212 -25.08 3.92 -3.61
N VAL A 213 -24.24 4.91 -3.89
CA VAL A 213 -24.68 6.31 -3.95
C VAL A 213 -25.64 6.40 -5.14
N SER A 214 -26.92 6.18 -4.87
CA SER A 214 -27.99 6.41 -5.85
C SER A 214 -28.01 7.90 -6.13
N GLN A 215 -27.50 8.32 -7.29
CA GLN A 215 -27.70 9.67 -7.79
C GLN A 215 -29.21 9.93 -7.84
N GLY A 216 -29.65 10.93 -7.08
CA GLY A 216 -31.06 11.28 -6.93
C GLY A 216 -31.72 11.51 -8.27
N SER A 217 -32.67 10.64 -8.61
CA SER A 217 -33.64 10.86 -9.67
C SER A 217 -34.48 12.07 -9.31
N GLU A 218 -34.23 13.22 -9.94
CA GLU A 218 -35.15 14.36 -9.95
C GLU A 218 -36.51 13.89 -10.50
N ALA A 219 -37.48 13.80 -9.60
CA ALA A 219 -38.87 13.57 -9.96
C ALA A 219 -39.41 14.81 -10.67
N LYS A 220 -39.70 14.68 -11.98
CA LYS A 220 -40.60 15.59 -12.70
C LYS A 220 -41.96 15.56 -12.01
N MET A 221 -42.35 16.65 -11.35
CA MET A 221 -43.75 16.93 -11.02
C MET A 221 -44.37 17.68 -12.20
N SER A 222 -45.45 17.11 -12.72
CA SER A 222 -46.42 17.76 -13.61
C SER A 222 -47.29 18.75 -12.85
#